data_AF-A0A2M6ZBD1-F1
#
_entry.id   AF-A0A2M6ZBD1-F1
#
_cell.length_a   1.000
_cell.length_b   1.000
_cell.length_c   1.000
_cell.angle_alpha   90.00
_cell.angle_beta   90.00
_cell.angle_gamma   90.00
#
_symmetry.space_group_name_H-M   'P 1'
#
loop_
_entity.id
_entity.type
_entity.pdbx_description
1 polymer ?
#
loop_
_entity_poly.entity_id
_entity_poly.type
_entity_poly.pdbx_seq_one_letter_code
_entity_poly.pdbx_strand_id
1 'polypeptide(L)'
;MSQESEDAERRKRTIFEGMSEKRRRHILKKGYEKWDPFIEPKDPIEIRKDRTQRTTVMLVRDFLQTKSSEEYSNAYGRGVLEIALGIVNGDERFKGMFEFSCWYRDLLGKEGHY
;
A
#
# COMPACT_ATOMS: atom_id res chain seq x y z
N MET A 1 42.35 -11.69 11.94
CA MET A 1 41.31 -10.79 12.47
C MET A 1 41.51 -9.47 11.74
N SER A 2 40.79 -9.29 10.63
CA SER A 2 41.07 -8.31 9.58
C SER A 2 40.59 -6.90 9.97
N GLN A 3 41.38 -5.87 9.61
CA GLN A 3 41.10 -4.44 9.86
C GLN A 3 39.69 -3.98 9.39
N GLU A 4 39.09 -4.68 8.42
CA GLU A 4 37.73 -4.44 7.92
C GLU A 4 36.64 -4.53 9.00
N SER A 5 36.84 -5.34 10.04
CA SER A 5 35.88 -5.50 11.14
C SER A 5 35.85 -4.28 12.06
N GLU A 6 37.02 -3.68 12.34
CA GLU A 6 37.14 -2.54 13.26
C GLU A 6 36.55 -1.26 12.64
N ASP A 7 36.76 -1.08 11.33
CA ASP A 7 36.17 0.03 10.57
C ASP A 7 34.64 -0.09 10.46
N ALA A 8 34.11 -1.31 10.29
CA ALA A 8 32.67 -1.56 10.25
C ALA A 8 32.00 -1.25 11.60
N GLU A 9 32.60 -1.65 12.72
CA GLU A 9 32.11 -1.32 14.06
C GLU A 9 32.14 0.17 14.36
N ARG A 10 33.24 0.85 13.97
CA ARG A 10 33.35 2.30 14.11
C ARG A 10 32.24 3.02 13.34
N ARG A 11 32.00 2.63 12.08
CA ARG A 11 30.92 3.19 11.25
C ARG A 11 29.54 2.90 11.84
N LYS A 12 29.28 1.67 12.30
CA LYS A 12 28.03 1.28 12.97
C LYS A 12 27.76 2.14 14.21
N ARG A 13 28.80 2.43 15.00
CA ARG A 13 28.73 3.28 16.18
C ARG A 13 28.45 4.74 15.83
N THR A 14 29.16 5.31 14.86
CA THR A 14 28.94 6.69 14.41
C THR A 14 27.50 6.90 13.93
N ILE A 15 26.96 5.94 13.18
CA ILE A 15 25.56 5.98 12.72
C ILE A 15 24.60 5.96 13.91
N PHE A 16 24.83 5.07 14.89
CA PHE A 16 24.02 4.98 16.11
C PHE A 16 24.01 6.27 16.94
N GLU A 17 25.18 6.86 17.14
CA GLU A 17 25.32 8.10 17.91
C GLU A 17 24.71 9.30 17.19
N GLY A 18 24.72 9.31 15.85
CA GLY A 18 24.09 10.34 15.02
C GLY A 18 22.56 10.24 14.90
N MET A 19 21.92 9.16 15.36
CA MET A 19 20.47 8.97 15.27
C MET A 19 19.68 9.73 16.34
N SER A 20 18.38 9.94 16.11
CA SER A 20 17.48 10.49 17.14
C SER A 20 17.28 9.52 18.32
N GLU A 21 16.98 10.05 19.49
CA GLU A 21 16.82 9.27 20.73
C GLU A 21 15.75 8.17 20.59
N LYS A 22 14.64 8.49 19.90
CA LYS A 22 13.56 7.52 19.60
C LYS A 22 14.08 6.33 18.78
N ARG A 23 14.93 6.60 17.78
CA ARG A 23 15.49 5.56 16.90
C ARG A 23 16.56 4.73 17.62
N ARG A 24 17.40 5.36 18.44
CA ARG A 24 18.36 4.67 19.33
C ARG A 24 17.65 3.73 20.30
N ARG A 25 16.57 4.18 20.97
CA ARG A 25 15.76 3.34 21.87
C ARG A 25 15.17 2.11 21.16
N HIS A 26 14.70 2.27 19.92
CA HIS A 26 14.19 1.15 19.12
C HIS A 26 15.27 0.12 18.80
N ILE A 27 16.48 0.57 18.44
CA ILE A 27 17.63 -0.31 18.17
C ILE A 27 18.09 -1.03 19.44
N LEU A 28 18.18 -0.33 20.58
CA LEU A 28 18.53 -0.94 21.87
C LEU A 28 17.52 -2.01 22.28
N LYS A 29 16.21 -1.78 22.06
CA LYS A 29 15.15 -2.78 22.30
C LYS A 29 15.32 -4.03 21.42
N LYS A 30 15.82 -3.88 20.20
CA LYS A 30 16.06 -4.97 19.24
C LYS A 30 17.41 -5.68 19.48
N GLY A 31 18.32 -5.03 20.19
CA GLY A 31 19.69 -5.46 20.48
C GLY A 31 20.69 -4.84 19.51
N TYR A 32 21.61 -4.03 20.02
CA TYR A 32 22.63 -3.31 19.22
C TYR A 32 23.53 -4.29 18.44
N GLU A 33 23.91 -5.41 19.05
CA GLU A 33 24.71 -6.45 18.40
C GLU A 33 24.02 -7.03 17.17
N LYS A 34 22.71 -7.27 17.25
CA LYS A 34 21.89 -7.84 16.16
C LYS A 34 21.46 -6.81 15.12
N TRP A 35 21.75 -5.53 15.35
CA TRP A 35 21.38 -4.48 14.44
C TRP A 35 22.50 -4.27 13.41
N ASP A 36 22.14 -4.46 12.15
CA ASP A 36 23.01 -4.16 11.02
C ASP A 36 22.53 -2.87 10.32
N PRO A 37 23.30 -1.77 10.36
CA PRO A 37 22.97 -0.54 9.64
C PRO A 37 23.22 -0.62 8.13
N PHE A 38 23.94 -1.64 7.66
CA PHE A 38 24.35 -1.79 6.26
C PHE A 38 23.43 -2.72 5.47
N ILE A 39 22.24 -3.01 5.99
CA ILE A 39 21.22 -3.76 5.26
C ILE A 39 20.93 -3.03 3.95
N GLU A 40 21.22 -3.69 2.83
CA GLU A 40 20.89 -3.18 1.51
C GLU A 40 19.38 -2.86 1.43
N PRO A 41 18.99 -1.80 0.69
CA PRO A 41 17.59 -1.53 0.45
C PRO A 41 16.92 -2.80 -0.07
N LYS A 42 15.82 -3.21 0.57
CA LYS A 42 15.03 -4.35 0.09
C LYS A 42 14.68 -4.12 -1.37
N ASP A 43 14.63 -5.21 -2.14
CA ASP A 43 14.19 -5.17 -3.53
C ASP A 43 12.93 -4.31 -3.70
N PRO A 44 12.84 -3.52 -4.77
CA PRO A 44 11.67 -2.70 -5.02
C PRO A 44 10.43 -3.58 -4.98
N ILE A 45 9.47 -3.21 -4.13
CA ILE A 45 8.20 -3.92 -4.02
C ILE A 45 7.55 -3.85 -5.41
N GLU A 46 7.22 -5.01 -5.99
CA GLU A 46 6.46 -5.05 -7.22
C GLU A 46 5.04 -4.54 -6.93
N ILE A 47 4.76 -3.31 -7.35
CA ILE A 47 3.48 -2.66 -7.09
C ILE A 47 2.45 -3.22 -8.07
N ARG A 48 1.49 -3.99 -7.56
CA ARG A 48 0.35 -4.46 -8.36
C ARG A 48 -0.44 -3.27 -8.91
N LYS A 49 -0.69 -3.32 -10.21
CA LYS A 49 -1.46 -2.31 -10.95
C LYS A 49 -2.57 -2.98 -11.73
N ASP A 50 -3.69 -2.28 -11.91
CA ASP A 50 -4.75 -2.73 -12.81
C ASP A 50 -4.38 -2.48 -14.28
N ARG A 51 -5.31 -2.83 -15.18
CA ARG A 51 -5.16 -2.59 -16.64
C ARG A 51 -4.96 -1.11 -16.99
N THR A 52 -5.45 -0.19 -16.16
CA THR A 52 -5.25 1.25 -16.33
C THR A 52 -3.94 1.79 -15.74
N GLN A 53 -3.03 0.90 -15.31
CA GLN A 53 -1.73 1.23 -14.69
C GLN A 53 -1.85 1.97 -13.35
N ARG A 54 -3.01 1.89 -12.68
CA ARG A 54 -3.24 2.46 -11.36
C ARG A 54 -3.05 1.41 -10.28
N THR A 55 -2.55 1.85 -9.13
CA THR A 55 -2.63 1.04 -7.90
C THR A 55 -4.06 1.08 -7.36
N THR A 56 -4.42 0.13 -6.48
CA THR A 56 -5.71 0.16 -5.79
C THR A 56 -5.97 1.51 -5.13
N VAL A 57 -4.96 2.08 -4.44
CA VAL A 57 -5.10 3.36 -3.73
C VAL A 57 -5.34 4.52 -4.71
N MET A 58 -4.64 4.53 -5.84
CA MET A 58 -4.86 5.55 -6.89
C MET A 58 -6.27 5.44 -7.46
N LEU A 59 -6.71 4.23 -7.80
CA LEU A 59 -8.04 4.01 -8.38
C LEU A 59 -9.17 4.44 -7.43
N VAL A 60 -9.06 4.10 -6.14
CA VAL A 60 -10.03 4.52 -5.11
C VAL A 60 -10.04 6.03 -4.97
N ARG A 61 -8.86 6.67 -4.90
CA ARG A 61 -8.75 8.12 -4.76
C ARG A 61 -9.36 8.82 -5.96
N ASP A 62 -9.00 8.41 -7.17
CA ASP A 62 -9.50 9.01 -8.41
C ASP A 62 -11.03 8.95 -8.45
N PHE A 63 -11.62 7.81 -8.10
CA PHE A 63 -13.08 7.66 -8.06
C PHE A 63 -13.74 8.53 -7.00
N LEU A 64 -13.25 8.51 -5.76
CA LEU A 64 -13.85 9.29 -4.67
C LEU A 64 -13.72 10.80 -4.89
N GLN A 65 -12.69 11.25 -5.61
CA GLN A 65 -12.55 12.65 -6.03
C GLN A 65 -13.62 13.10 -7.02
N THR A 66 -14.26 12.18 -7.74
CA THR A 66 -15.42 12.50 -8.61
C THR A 66 -16.73 12.67 -7.84
N LYS A 67 -16.74 12.36 -6.54
CA LYS A 67 -17.90 12.48 -5.66
C LYS A 67 -17.77 13.72 -4.80
N SER A 68 -18.87 14.40 -4.50
CA SER A 68 -18.80 15.47 -3.50
C SER A 68 -18.57 14.87 -2.12
N SER A 69 -17.84 15.57 -1.24
CA SER A 69 -17.50 15.05 0.10
C SER A 69 -18.73 14.83 1.01
N GLU A 70 -19.88 15.38 0.63
CA GLU A 70 -21.17 15.21 1.31
C GLU A 70 -21.91 13.95 0.84
N GLU A 71 -21.48 13.33 -0.27
CA GLU A 71 -22.21 12.24 -0.94
C GLU A 71 -21.88 10.84 -0.43
N TYR A 72 -20.84 10.64 0.38
CA TYR A 72 -20.43 9.28 0.74
C TYR A 72 -20.02 9.07 2.19
N SER A 73 -20.51 7.96 2.75
CA SER A 73 -20.18 7.51 4.10
C SER A 73 -18.88 6.72 4.13
N ASN A 74 -18.36 6.48 5.34
CA ASN A 74 -17.22 5.57 5.53
C ASN A 74 -17.51 4.15 5.02
N ALA A 75 -18.77 3.69 5.10
CA ALA A 75 -19.17 2.39 4.56
C ALA A 75 -19.05 2.37 3.02
N TYR A 76 -19.46 3.45 2.36
CA TYR A 76 -19.30 3.62 0.92
C TYR A 76 -17.82 3.57 0.52
N GLY A 77 -16.97 4.36 1.19
CA GLY A 77 -15.53 4.37 0.92
C GLY A 77 -14.86 3.00 1.10
N ARG A 78 -15.27 2.23 2.11
CA ARG A 78 -14.83 0.83 2.29
C ARG A 78 -15.26 -0.07 1.14
N GLY A 79 -16.51 0.04 0.69
CA GLY A 79 -16.99 -0.73 -0.46
C GLY A 79 -16.19 -0.45 -1.74
N VAL A 80 -15.85 0.82 -2.00
CA VAL A 80 -14.99 1.22 -3.13
C VAL A 80 -13.60 0.61 -3.02
N LEU A 81 -13.01 0.60 -1.81
CA LEU A 81 -11.70 -0.02 -1.58
C LEU A 81 -11.73 -1.53 -1.83
N GLU A 82 -12.74 -2.23 -1.32
CA GLU A 82 -12.87 -3.67 -1.46
C GLU A 82 -12.99 -4.10 -2.92
N ILE A 83 -13.86 -3.43 -3.69
CA ILE A 83 -14.01 -3.77 -5.12
C ILE A 83 -12.75 -3.42 -5.93
N ALA A 84 -12.10 -2.29 -5.65
CA ALA A 84 -10.86 -1.91 -6.32
C ALA A 84 -9.73 -2.92 -6.02
N LEU A 85 -9.64 -3.42 -4.79
CA LEU A 85 -8.66 -4.43 -4.40
C LEU A 85 -8.91 -5.75 -5.15
N GLY A 86 -10.17 -6.18 -5.21
CA GLY A 86 -10.57 -7.40 -5.93
C GLY A 86 -10.26 -7.34 -7.41
N ILE A 87 -10.60 -6.23 -8.07
CA ILE A 87 -10.35 -6.01 -9.49
C ILE A 87 -8.85 -5.98 -9.80
N VAL A 88 -8.05 -5.23 -9.03
CA VAL A 88 -6.59 -5.12 -9.25
C VAL A 88 -5.90 -6.48 -9.08
N ASN A 89 -6.40 -7.33 -8.18
CA ASN A 89 -5.85 -8.67 -7.95
C ASN A 89 -6.41 -9.76 -8.88
N GLY A 90 -7.36 -9.44 -9.76
CA GLY A 90 -7.96 -10.41 -10.67
C GLY A 90 -8.83 -11.47 -9.97
N ASP A 91 -9.49 -11.11 -8.87
CA ASP A 91 -10.38 -12.03 -8.15
C ASP A 91 -11.72 -12.20 -8.90
N GLU A 92 -12.01 -13.44 -9.31
CA GLU A 92 -13.22 -13.80 -10.07
C GLU A 92 -14.51 -13.42 -9.34
N ARG A 93 -14.54 -13.41 -8.01
CA ARG A 93 -15.71 -12.97 -7.23
C ARG A 93 -16.06 -11.53 -7.56
N PHE A 94 -15.07 -10.65 -7.53
CA PHE A 94 -15.28 -9.23 -7.77
C PHE A 94 -15.51 -8.91 -9.25
N LYS A 95 -14.91 -9.70 -10.15
CA LYS A 95 -15.21 -9.66 -11.57
C LYS A 95 -16.69 -9.96 -11.84
N GLY A 96 -17.22 -11.03 -11.26
CA GLY A 96 -18.65 -11.36 -11.37
C GLY A 96 -19.55 -10.26 -10.79
N MET A 97 -19.19 -9.70 -9.64
CA MET A 97 -19.92 -8.55 -9.05
C MET A 97 -19.92 -7.33 -9.97
N PHE A 98 -18.78 -6.99 -10.59
CA PHE A 98 -18.66 -5.88 -11.51
C PHE A 98 -19.47 -6.09 -12.79
N GLU A 99 -19.34 -7.26 -13.43
CA GLU A 99 -20.08 -7.61 -14.65
C GLU A 99 -21.60 -7.58 -14.41
N PHE A 100 -22.06 -8.13 -13.28
CA PHE A 100 -23.48 -8.05 -12.88
C PHE A 100 -23.94 -6.60 -12.65
N SER A 101 -23.13 -5.78 -11.97
CA SER A 101 -23.47 -4.37 -11.71
C SER A 101 -23.62 -3.57 -13.01
N CYS A 102 -22.74 -3.81 -13.99
CA CYS A 102 -22.84 -3.19 -15.31
C CYS A 102 -24.08 -3.66 -16.07
N TRP A 103 -24.36 -4.98 -16.09
CA TRP A 103 -25.56 -5.52 -16.71
C TRP A 103 -26.84 -4.96 -16.09
N TYR A 104 -26.90 -4.86 -14.75
CA TYR A 104 -28.07 -4.35 -14.04
C TYR A 104 -28.29 -2.86 -14.31
N ARG A 105 -27.23 -2.05 -14.35
CA ARG A 105 -27.32 -0.64 -14.78
C ARG A 105 -27.94 -0.52 -16.18
N ASP A 106 -27.50 -1.35 -17.11
CA ASP A 106 -27.99 -1.31 -18.49
C ASP A 106 -29.45 -1.80 -18.58
N LEU A 107 -29.87 -2.73 -17.73
CA LEU A 107 -31.26 -3.17 -17.59
C LEU A 107 -32.15 -2.02 -17.09
N LEU A 108 -31.75 -1.33 -16.03
CA LEU A 108 -32.49 -0.18 -15.49
C LEU A 108 -32.70 0.92 -16.54
N GLY A 109 -31.69 1.18 -17.36
CA GLY A 109 -31.80 2.14 -18.46
C GLY A 109 -32.81 1.70 -19.54
N LYS A 110 -32.89 0.39 -19.84
CA LYS A 110 -33.90 -0.15 -20.76
C LYS A 110 -35.32 -0.09 -20.21
N GLU A 111 -35.45 -0.22 -18.90
CA GLU A 111 -36.74 -0.21 -18.19
C GLU A 111 -37.19 1.21 -17.75
N GLY A 112 -36.36 2.24 -17.98
CA GLY A 112 -36.71 3.64 -17.74
C GLY A 112 -36.56 4.08 -16.27
N HIS A 113 -35.69 3.41 -15.51
CA HIS A 113 -35.43 3.70 -14.09
C HIS A 113 -34.20 4.60 -13.86
N TYR A 114 -33.68 5.25 -14.90
CA TYR A 114 -32.44 6.03 -14.88
C TYR A 114 -32.55 7.32 -15.69
#